data_AF-A0A2D4R0I2-F1
#
_entry.id   AF-A0A2D4R0I2-F1
#
_cell.length_a   1.000
_cell.length_b   1.000
_cell.length_c   1.000
_cell.angle_alpha   90.00
_cell.angle_beta   90.00
_cell.angle_gamma   90.00
#
_symmetry.space_group_name_H-M   'P 1'
#
loop_
_entity.id
_entity.type
_entity.pdbx_description
1 polymer ?
#
loop_
_entity_poly.entity_id
_entity_poly.type
_entity_poly.pdbx_seq_one_letter_code
_entity_poly.pdbx_strand_id
1 'polypeptide(L)'
;MSKVSILHEKCDRDLAGDKSLPYTAYLIEYVVDGVTQYDITTAPKQVDIFDHYWDIHHDQFKNMTQTEGRIDPRLYGSRNKKKK
;
A
#
# COMPACT_ATOMS: atom_id res chain seq x y z
N MET A 1 -16.90 -6.35 1.39
CA MET A 1 -15.65 -6.60 0.64
C MET A 1 -14.87 -5.30 0.64
N SER A 2 -13.95 -5.19 1.59
CA SER A 2 -13.05 -4.06 1.70
C SER A 2 -12.18 -4.01 0.45
N LYS A 3 -12.16 -2.85 -0.23
CA LYS A 3 -11.53 -2.69 -1.55
C LYS A 3 -10.10 -2.19 -1.37
N VAL A 4 -9.22 -3.06 -0.88
CA VAL A 4 -7.78 -2.78 -0.83
C VAL A 4 -7.23 -2.82 -2.26
N SER A 5 -6.47 -1.80 -2.63
CA SER A 5 -5.80 -1.72 -3.94
C SER A 5 -4.29 -1.74 -3.71
N ILE A 6 -3.63 -2.76 -4.24
CA ILE A 6 -2.17 -2.86 -4.21
C ILE A 6 -1.62 -1.98 -5.32
N LEU A 7 -0.78 -1.00 -4.96
CA LEU A 7 -0.15 -0.08 -5.90
C LEU A 7 1.20 -0.61 -6.37
N HIS A 8 1.99 -1.10 -5.41
CA HIS A 8 3.26 -1.74 -5.66
C HIS A 8 3.38 -2.97 -4.75
N GLU A 9 3.68 -4.12 -5.35
CA GLU A 9 3.93 -5.38 -4.64
C GLU A 9 5.45 -5.63 -4.64
N LYS A 10 6.00 -6.14 -3.53
CA LYS A 10 7.43 -6.46 -3.35
C LYS A 10 8.35 -5.32 -3.77
N CYS A 11 8.03 -4.15 -3.28
CA CYS A 11 8.66 -2.90 -3.65
C CYS A 11 9.75 -2.51 -2.64
N ASP A 12 10.65 -1.61 -3.06
CA ASP A 12 11.62 -1.01 -2.17
C ASP A 12 10.94 -0.03 -1.20
N ARG A 13 11.39 -0.03 0.05
CA ARG A 13 10.92 0.91 1.09
C ARG A 13 11.01 2.36 0.65
N ASP A 14 12.00 2.71 -0.18
CA ASP A 14 12.24 4.08 -0.64
C ASP A 14 11.09 4.61 -1.53
N LEU A 15 10.31 3.73 -2.15
CA LEU A 15 9.11 4.12 -2.90
C LEU A 15 8.03 4.72 -2.00
N ALA A 16 8.03 4.42 -0.69
CA ALA A 16 7.15 5.09 0.26
C ALA A 16 7.44 6.60 0.36
N GLY A 17 8.61 7.06 -0.09
CA GLY A 17 8.95 8.48 -0.18
C GLY A 17 8.37 9.19 -1.41
N ASP A 18 7.73 8.47 -2.33
CA ASP A 18 7.22 9.07 -3.56
C ASP A 18 5.94 9.89 -3.29
N LYS A 19 6.08 11.21 -3.49
CA LYS A 19 4.98 12.18 -3.35
C LYS A 19 3.89 12.01 -4.41
N SER A 20 4.18 11.27 -5.48
CA SER A 20 3.22 10.94 -6.54
C SER A 20 2.15 9.94 -6.06
N LEU A 21 2.43 9.20 -4.98
CA LEU A 21 1.49 8.29 -4.35
C LEU A 21 0.28 9.02 -3.77
N PRO A 22 -0.87 8.34 -3.60
CA PRO A 22 -2.00 8.93 -2.94
C PRO A 22 -1.72 9.08 -1.44
N TYR A 23 -2.24 10.11 -0.79
CA TYR A 23 -2.03 10.31 0.66
C TYR A 23 -2.64 9.20 1.54
N THR A 24 -3.52 8.37 0.97
CA THR A 24 -4.08 7.19 1.63
C THR A 24 -3.25 5.92 1.38
N ALA A 25 -2.09 6.04 0.73
CA ALA A 25 -1.19 4.91 0.58
C ALA A 25 -0.44 4.62 1.88
N TYR A 26 -0.29 3.33 2.15
CA TYR A 26 0.44 2.79 3.28
C TYR A 26 1.47 1.78 2.77
N LEU A 27 2.67 1.88 3.33
CA LEU A 27 3.71 0.89 3.23
C LEU A 27 3.44 -0.21 4.26
N ILE A 28 3.26 -1.43 3.78
CA ILE A 28 3.05 -2.63 4.58
C ILE A 28 4.35 -3.41 4.61
N GLU A 29 4.81 -3.71 5.82
CA GLU A 29 6.01 -4.49 6.07
C GLU A 29 5.60 -5.85 6.62
N TYR A 30 6.04 -6.92 5.97
CA TYR A 30 5.74 -8.30 6.36
C TYR A 30 6.92 -9.21 6.03
N VAL A 31 7.02 -10.35 6.73
CA VAL A 31 8.15 -11.28 6.58
C VAL A 31 7.66 -12.59 5.96
N VAL A 32 8.13 -12.92 4.76
CA VAL A 32 7.84 -14.21 4.10
C VAL A 32 9.13 -15.01 4.01
N ASP A 33 9.13 -16.24 4.50
CA ASP A 33 10.28 -17.15 4.49
C ASP A 33 11.58 -16.54 5.07
N GLY A 34 11.43 -15.65 6.07
CA GLY A 34 12.56 -14.96 6.71
C GLY A 34 13.08 -13.73 5.96
N VAL A 35 12.44 -13.35 4.84
CA VAL A 35 12.76 -12.14 4.08
C VAL A 35 11.70 -11.07 4.33
N THR A 36 12.15 -9.89 4.75
CA THR A 36 11.27 -8.72 4.86
C THR A 36 10.90 -8.23 3.46
N GLN A 37 9.60 -8.22 3.18
CA GLN A 37 9.02 -7.66 1.96
C GLN A 37 8.18 -6.44 2.31
N TYR A 38 8.07 -5.54 1.34
CA TYR A 38 7.28 -4.34 1.47
C TYR A 38 6.30 -4.21 0.31
N ASP A 39 5.06 -3.86 0.63
CA ASP A 39 4.04 -3.51 -0.35
C ASP A 39 3.52 -2.10 -0.09
N ILE A 40 3.17 -1.39 -1.15
CA ILE A 40 2.45 -0.13 -1.04
C ILE A 40 1.02 -0.38 -1.48
N THR A 41 0.10 -0.18 -0.55
CA THR A 41 -1.33 -0.38 -0.79
C THR A 41 -2.13 0.85 -0.39
N THR A 42 -3.34 0.97 -0.92
CA THR A 42 -4.26 2.06 -0.61
C THR A 42 -5.66 1.51 -0.44
N ALA A 43 -6.39 2.04 0.53
CA ALA A 43 -7.78 1.71 0.77
C ALA A 43 -8.53 2.93 1.34
N PRO A 44 -9.87 2.93 1.27
CA PRO A 44 -10.68 3.98 1.89
C PRO A 44 -10.49 4.08 3.41
N LYS A 45 -10.21 2.95 4.08
CA LYS A 45 -9.96 2.89 5.52
C LYS A 45 -8.68 2.13 5.79
N GLN A 46 -7.91 2.59 6.77
CA GLN A 46 -6.67 1.93 7.19
C GLN A 46 -6.93 0.52 7.76
N VAL A 47 -8.04 0.34 8.49
CA VAL A 47 -8.44 -0.97 9.05
C VAL A 47 -8.64 -2.03 7.96
N ASP A 48 -9.12 -1.63 6.78
CA ASP A 48 -9.32 -2.55 5.66
C ASP A 48 -7.99 -3.12 5.14
N ILE A 49 -6.92 -2.31 5.18
CA ILE A 49 -5.57 -2.75 4.80
C ILE A 49 -5.04 -3.71 5.85
N PHE A 50 -5.19 -3.34 7.12
CA PHE A 50 -4.77 -4.17 8.24
C PHE A 50 -5.45 -5.54 8.20
N ASP A 51 -6.78 -5.59 8.12
CA ASP A 51 -7.54 -6.85 8.08
C ASP A 51 -7.09 -7.73 6.90
N HIS A 52 -6.89 -7.13 5.72
CA HIS A 52 -6.45 -7.88 4.53
C HIS A 52 -5.07 -8.55 4.72
N TYR A 53 -4.08 -7.80 5.21
CA TYR A 53 -2.74 -8.35 5.41
C TYR A 53 -2.67 -9.24 6.66
N TRP A 54 -3.46 -8.95 7.69
CA TRP A 54 -3.55 -9.76 8.89
C TRP A 54 -4.14 -11.14 8.58
N ASP A 55 -5.22 -11.21 7.80
CA ASP A 55 -5.84 -12.49 7.42
C ASP A 55 -4.92 -13.37 6.54
N ILE A 56 -3.98 -12.76 5.80
CA ILE A 56 -3.05 -13.47 4.92
C ILE A 56 -1.78 -13.89 5.67
N HIS A 57 -1.16 -12.94 6.37
CA HIS A 57 0.18 -13.09 6.93
C HIS A 57 0.18 -13.33 8.44
N HIS A 58 -0.89 -12.94 9.15
CA HIS A 58 -1.01 -13.00 10.61
C HIS A 58 0.28 -12.56 11.31
N ASP A 59 1.00 -13.49 11.97
CA ASP A 59 2.22 -13.24 12.75
C ASP A 59 3.40 -12.70 11.93
N GLN A 60 3.32 -12.80 10.60
CA GLN A 60 4.32 -12.29 9.67
C GLN A 60 4.15 -10.80 9.36
N PHE A 61 2.97 -10.22 9.60
CA PHE A 61 2.78 -8.77 9.49
C PHE A 61 3.60 -8.06 10.57
N LYS A 62 4.45 -7.11 10.17
CA LYS A 62 5.34 -6.39 11.10
C LYS A 62 4.91 -4.97 11.34
N ASN A 63 4.59 -4.24 10.28
CA ASN A 63 4.31 -2.83 10.41
C ASN A 63 3.47 -2.30 9.26
N MET A 64 2.79 -1.17 9.51
CA MET A 64 2.10 -0.38 8.51
C MET A 64 2.42 1.09 8.75
N THR A 65 3.12 1.70 7.80
CA THR A 65 3.54 3.10 7.86
C THR A 65 2.90 3.90 6.73
N GLN A 66 2.38 5.08 7.02
CA GLN A 66 1.83 5.95 5.96
C GLN A 66 2.97 6.43 5.04
N THR A 67 2.73 6.45 3.73
CA THR A 67 3.71 6.96 2.76
C THR A 67 3.70 8.50 2.71
N GLU A 68 4.72 9.09 2.09
CA GLU A 68 4.79 10.54 1.81
C GLU A 68 3.89 10.98 0.62
N GLY A 69 2.93 10.13 0.24
CA GLY A 69 1.99 10.40 -0.83
C GLY A 69 1.18 11.67 -0.60
N ARG A 70 1.00 12.48 -1.65
CA ARG A 70 0.28 13.76 -1.57
C ARG A 70 -0.87 13.87 -2.56
N ILE A 71 -0.98 12.93 -3.49
CA ILE A 71 -2.01 12.98 -4.52
C ILE A 71 -3.36 12.61 -3.91
N ASP A 72 -4.45 13.25 -4.38
CA ASP A 72 -5.79 12.83 -3.99
C ASP A 72 -6.05 11.42 -4.57
N PRO A 73 -6.45 10.43 -3.76
CA PRO A 73 -6.73 9.06 -4.19
C PRO A 73 -7.75 9.00 -5.34
N ARG A 74 -8.70 9.95 -5.40
CA ARG A 74 -9.69 10.06 -6.48
C ARG A 74 -9.05 10.42 -7.82
N LEU A 75 -7.90 11.09 -7.81
CA LEU A 75 -7.14 11.50 -9.00
C LEU A 75 -6.01 10.52 -9.37
N TYR A 76 -5.54 9.72 -8.41
CA TYR A 76 -4.39 8.83 -8.59
C TYR A 76 -4.60 7.76 -9.69
N GLY A 77 -5.84 7.32 -9.92
CA GLY A 77 -6.20 6.43 -11.04
C GLY A 77 -6.69 7.12 -12.32
N SER A 78 -7.11 8.39 -12.25
CA SER A 78 -7.65 9.10 -13.43
C SER A 78 -6.56 9.56 -14.38
N ARG A 79 -5.34 9.82 -13.89
CA ARG A 79 -4.15 10.08 -14.73
C ARG A 79 -3.78 8.90 -15.63
N ASN A 80 -4.00 7.65 -15.19
CA ASN A 80 -3.70 6.46 -15.99
C ASN A 80 -4.73 6.18 -17.11
N LYS A 81 -5.86 6.91 -17.18
CA LYS A 81 -6.82 6.81 -18.29
C LYS A 81 -6.53 7.76 -19.47
N LYS A 82 -5.43 8.54 -19.42
CA LYS A 82 -4.99 9.39 -20.54
C LYS A 82 -3.78 8.82 -21.29
N LYS A 83 -3.83 7.55 -21.67
CA LYS A 83 -3.12 7.03 -22.85
C LYS A 83 -3.96 5.91 -23.46
N LYS A 84 -4.90 6.28 -24.31
CA LYS A 84 -5.41 5.40 -25.36
C LYS A 84 -5.37 6.18 -26.66
#